data_AF-Q05S10-F1
#
_entry.id   AF-Q05S10-F1
#
_cell.length_a   1.000
_cell.length_b   1.000
_cell.length_c   1.000
_cell.angle_alpha   90.00
_cell.angle_beta   90.00
_cell.angle_gamma   90.00
#
_symmetry.space_group_name_H-M   'P 1'
#
loop_
_entity.id
_entity.type
_entity.pdbx_description
1 polymer ?
#
loop_
_entity_poly.entity_id
_entity_poly.type
_entity_poly.pdbx_seq_one_letter_code
_entity_poly.pdbx_strand_id
1 'polypeptide(L)'
;MITVFSLSLRLLLWVLLTGDLRPFNLLIGLAVAVLLPRAHRQRVPIRPLLRALGEATIAIPMAYGEAFALILAGGLERCDCTERIAARKATPAVIFLELLAITITPFTLVLDLHRVERPGHHPQLRYRIHRLRPAPKALAGRDQP
;
A
#
# COMPACT_ATOMS: atom_id res chain seq x y z
N MET A 1 -25.46 -3.11 0.65
CA MET A 1 -24.28 -2.61 1.39
C MET A 1 -23.24 -1.96 0.48
N ILE A 2 -22.58 -2.70 -0.43
CA ILE A 2 -21.47 -2.15 -1.26
C ILE A 2 -21.91 -0.95 -2.14
N THR A 3 -23.17 -0.92 -2.62
CA THR A 3 -23.69 0.19 -3.42
C THR A 3 -23.85 1.48 -2.61
N VAL A 4 -24.34 1.36 -1.38
CA VAL A 4 -24.48 2.48 -0.45
C VAL A 4 -23.09 3.01 -0.11
N PHE A 5 -22.14 2.11 0.19
CA PHE A 5 -20.74 2.49 0.44
C PHE A 5 -20.11 3.24 -0.74
N SER A 6 -20.27 2.76 -1.98
CA SER A 6 -19.74 3.47 -3.15
C SER A 6 -20.38 4.85 -3.34
N LEU A 7 -21.67 5.00 -3.06
CA LEU A 7 -22.35 6.29 -3.15
C LEU A 7 -21.87 7.24 -2.05
N SER A 8 -21.77 6.75 -0.80
CA SER A 8 -21.23 7.49 0.33
C SER A 8 -19.79 7.93 0.10
N LEU A 9 -18.93 7.06 -0.46
CA LEU A 9 -17.54 7.41 -0.79
C LEU A 9 -17.46 8.47 -1.88
N ARG A 10 -18.27 8.37 -2.94
CA ARG A 10 -18.34 9.39 -4.01
C ARG A 10 -18.80 10.74 -3.47
N LEU A 11 -19.82 10.73 -2.61
CA LEU A 11 -20.33 11.95 -1.98
C LEU A 11 -19.31 12.54 -1.01
N LEU A 12 -18.62 11.70 -0.24
CA LEU A 12 -17.52 12.14 0.64
C LEU A 12 -16.38 12.78 -0.18
N LEU A 13 -15.98 12.15 -1.29
CA LEU A 13 -14.97 12.71 -2.20
C LEU A 13 -15.44 14.03 -2.82
N TRP A 14 -16.73 14.16 -3.17
CA TRP A 14 -17.29 15.41 -3.66
C TRP A 14 -17.21 16.52 -2.61
N VAL A 15 -17.63 16.25 -1.38
CA VAL A 15 -17.54 17.19 -0.26
C VAL A 15 -16.08 17.56 0.04
N LEU A 16 -15.16 16.59 0.00
CA LEU A 16 -13.74 16.83 0.21
C LEU A 16 -13.13 17.69 -0.92
N LEU A 17 -13.59 17.51 -2.16
CA LEU A 17 -13.14 18.27 -3.32
C LEU A 17 -13.66 19.72 -3.31
N THR A 18 -14.92 19.90 -2.92
CA THR A 18 -15.59 21.22 -2.92
C THR A 18 -15.38 22.01 -1.63
N GLY A 19 -15.05 21.33 -0.53
CA GLY A 19 -14.82 21.96 0.77
C GLY A 19 -16.06 22.60 1.41
N ASP A 20 -17.25 22.37 0.86
CA ASP A 20 -18.49 23.05 1.23
C ASP A 20 -19.61 22.04 1.53
N LEU A 21 -20.25 22.18 2.70
CA LEU A 21 -21.33 21.31 3.16
C LEU A 21 -22.74 21.91 2.98
N ARG A 22 -22.88 22.97 2.17
CA ARG A 22 -24.20 23.57 1.91
C ARG A 22 -25.12 22.54 1.24
N PRO A 23 -26.42 22.55 1.57
CA PRO A 23 -27.38 21.57 1.05
C PRO A 23 -27.48 21.59 -0.48
N PHE A 24 -27.28 22.76 -1.10
CA PHE A 24 -27.26 22.87 -2.56
C PHE A 24 -26.08 22.14 -3.20
N ASN A 25 -24.88 22.31 -2.66
CA ASN A 25 -23.68 21.62 -3.14
C ASN A 25 -23.79 20.10 -2.91
N LEU A 26 -24.40 19.69 -1.79
CA LEU A 26 -24.62 18.27 -1.49
C LEU A 26 -25.61 17.63 -2.47
N LEU A 27 -26.66 18.35 -2.89
CA LEU A 27 -27.61 17.88 -3.90
C LEU A 27 -26.94 17.65 -5.26
N ILE A 28 -26.08 18.59 -5.68
CA ILE A 28 -25.29 18.47 -6.91
C ILE A 28 -24.34 17.26 -6.80
N GLY A 29 -23.63 17.14 -5.68
CA GLY A 29 -22.75 16.00 -5.43
C GLY A 29 -23.47 14.67 -5.48
N LEU A 30 -24.70 14.59 -4.93
CA LEU A 30 -25.52 13.40 -4.99
C LEU A 30 -25.94 13.06 -6.43
N ALA A 31 -26.38 14.07 -7.20
CA ALA A 31 -26.74 13.89 -8.60
C ALA A 31 -25.55 13.36 -9.43
N VAL A 32 -24.37 13.97 -9.27
CA VAL A 32 -23.13 13.54 -9.92
C VAL A 32 -22.73 12.14 -9.49
N ALA A 33 -22.82 11.82 -8.19
CA ALA A 33 -22.46 10.51 -7.66
C ALA A 33 -23.34 9.37 -8.20
N VAL A 34 -24.63 9.66 -8.47
CA VAL A 34 -25.57 8.72 -9.10
C VAL A 34 -25.33 8.60 -10.60
N LEU A 35 -25.06 9.72 -11.29
CA LEU A 35 -24.85 9.77 -12.73
C LEU A 35 -23.55 9.09 -13.18
N LEU A 36 -22.52 9.09 -12.33
CA LEU A 36 -21.23 8.47 -12.65
C LEU A 36 -21.39 6.96 -12.90
N PRO A 37 -20.88 6.43 -14.04
CA PRO A 37 -20.99 5.01 -14.37
C PRO A 37 -20.37 4.15 -13.27
N ARG A 38 -21.00 3.01 -12.98
CA ARG A 38 -20.47 2.03 -12.02
C ARG A 38 -19.49 1.12 -12.76
N ALA A 39 -18.22 1.19 -12.37
CA ALA A 39 -17.21 0.24 -12.85
C ALA A 39 -17.61 -1.20 -12.49
N HIS A 40 -17.26 -2.13 -13.39
CA HIS A 40 -17.61 -3.56 -13.29
C HIS A 40 -17.09 -4.17 -11.98
N ARG A 41 -17.97 -4.89 -11.30
CA ARG A 41 -17.91 -5.06 -9.84
C ARG A 41 -17.25 -6.37 -9.45
N GLN A 42 -15.95 -6.35 -9.17
CA GLN A 42 -15.34 -7.41 -8.38
C GLN A 42 -15.84 -7.31 -6.94
N ARG A 43 -16.30 -8.43 -6.37
CA ARG A 43 -16.75 -8.52 -4.98
C ARG A 43 -15.52 -8.47 -4.06
N VAL A 44 -15.04 -7.27 -3.77
CA VAL A 44 -13.97 -7.07 -2.78
C VAL A 44 -14.61 -7.05 -1.38
N PRO A 45 -14.21 -7.94 -0.47
CA PRO A 45 -14.64 -7.87 0.92
C PRO A 45 -14.06 -6.62 1.60
N ILE A 46 -14.93 -5.80 2.21
CA ILE A 46 -14.56 -4.50 2.81
C ILE A 46 -13.66 -4.67 4.04
N ARG A 47 -13.90 -5.70 4.86
CA ARG A 47 -13.13 -5.97 6.09
C ARG A 47 -11.62 -6.14 5.85
N PRO A 48 -11.16 -7.03 4.94
CA PRO A 48 -9.72 -7.17 4.68
C PRO A 48 -9.12 -5.92 4.02
N LEU A 49 -9.90 -5.17 3.23
CA LEU A 49 -9.43 -3.90 2.67
C LEU A 49 -9.16 -2.86 3.77
N LEU A 50 -10.11 -2.65 4.69
CA LEU A 50 -9.94 -1.72 5.81
C LEU A 50 -8.80 -2.14 6.74
N ARG A 51 -8.64 -3.44 6.98
CA ARG A 51 -7.52 -3.97 7.77
C ARG A 51 -6.17 -3.68 7.10
N ALA A 52 -6.05 -3.99 5.81
CA ALA A 52 -4.83 -3.69 5.07
C ALA A 52 -4.54 -2.18 5.01
N LEU A 53 -5.58 -1.33 4.96
CA LEU A 53 -5.43 0.13 5.02
C LEU A 53 -4.92 0.61 6.38
N GLY A 54 -5.42 0.06 7.48
CA GLY A 54 -4.93 0.35 8.81
C GLY A 54 -3.48 -0.08 9.00
N GLU A 55 -3.15 -1.30 8.58
CA GLU A 55 -1.77 -1.83 8.64
C GLU A 55 -0.81 -0.96 7.81
N ALA A 56 -1.22 -0.52 6.61
CA ALA A 56 -0.43 0.39 5.77
C ALA A 56 -0.21 1.76 6.44
N THR A 57 -1.28 2.36 7.00
CA THR A 57 -1.21 3.67 7.67
C THR A 57 -0.24 3.68 8.85
N ILE A 58 -0.09 2.57 9.58
CA ILE A 58 0.85 2.44 10.70
C ILE A 58 2.28 2.13 10.22
N ALA A 59 2.41 1.27 9.20
CA ALA A 59 3.72 0.87 8.67
C ALA A 59 4.49 2.04 8.04
N ILE A 60 3.78 2.97 7.39
CA ILE A 60 4.38 4.14 6.75
C ILE A 60 5.18 5.01 7.74
N PRO A 61 4.58 5.62 8.79
CA PRO A 61 5.31 6.51 9.70
C PRO A 61 6.44 5.80 10.44
N MET A 62 6.26 4.52 10.80
CA MET A 62 7.32 3.71 11.43
C MET A 62 8.56 3.63 10.54
N ALA A 63 8.37 3.37 9.25
CA ALA A 63 9.47 3.28 8.29
C ALA A 63 10.10 4.63 7.98
N TYR A 64 9.35 5.73 8.02
CA TYR A 64 9.93 7.07 7.96
C TYR A 64 10.90 7.34 9.12
N GLY A 65 10.58 6.85 10.33
CA GLY A 65 11.51 6.91 11.46
C GLY A 65 12.81 6.13 11.20
N GLU A 66 12.70 4.90 10.69
CA GLU A 66 13.87 4.09 10.32
C GLU A 66 14.71 4.76 9.21
N ALA A 67 14.04 5.34 8.22
CA ALA A 67 14.67 6.07 7.13
C ALA A 67 15.45 7.29 7.61
N PHE A 68 14.87 8.04 8.56
CA PHE A 68 15.56 9.18 9.15
C PHE A 68 16.81 8.75 9.93
N ALA A 69 16.74 7.60 10.64
CA ALA A 69 17.91 7.03 11.32
C ALA A 69 19.02 6.60 10.35
N LEU A 70 18.65 6.05 9.18
CA LEU A 70 19.58 5.72 8.10
C LEU A 70 20.30 6.95 7.54
N ILE A 71 19.55 8.02 7.24
CA ILE A 71 20.11 9.29 6.75
C ILE A 71 21.08 9.87 7.79
N LEU A 72 20.72 9.84 9.08
CA LEU A 72 21.60 10.30 10.16
C LEU A 72 22.85 9.41 10.36
N ALA A 73 22.77 8.12 10.03
CA ALA A 73 23.87 7.17 10.20
C ALA A 73 24.98 7.30 9.14
N GLY A 74 24.80 8.12 8.10
CA GLY A 74 25.89 8.57 7.24
C GLY A 74 26.33 7.61 6.12
N GLY A 75 25.39 6.92 5.46
CA GLY A 75 25.64 6.35 4.12
C GLY A 75 26.33 4.98 4.06
N LEU A 76 26.46 4.27 5.18
CA LEU A 76 26.84 2.87 5.18
C LEU A 76 25.59 2.01 4.92
N GLU A 77 25.27 1.79 3.65
CA GLU A 77 24.01 1.18 3.23
C GLU A 77 24.27 -0.10 2.44
N ARG A 78 23.47 -1.14 2.70
CA ARG A 78 23.52 -2.39 1.95
C ARG A 78 22.15 -2.68 1.35
N CYS A 79 22.14 -3.07 0.08
CA CYS A 79 20.94 -3.52 -0.61
C CYS A 79 20.70 -5.01 -0.31
N ASP A 80 19.59 -5.31 0.37
CA ASP A 80 19.10 -6.67 0.57
C ASP A 80 17.92 -6.95 -0.37
N CYS A 81 17.97 -8.09 -1.05
CA CYS A 81 16.85 -8.64 -1.81
C CYS A 81 16.10 -9.64 -0.93
N THR A 82 14.81 -9.41 -0.68
CA THR A 82 13.96 -10.33 0.08
C THR A 82 12.72 -10.72 -0.71
N GLU A 83 12.31 -11.99 -0.59
CA GLU A 83 11.02 -12.45 -1.13
C GLU A 83 9.98 -12.51 -0.01
N ARG A 84 8.80 -11.93 -0.26
CA ARG A 84 7.68 -11.97 0.68
C ARG A 84 6.46 -12.62 0.02
N ILE A 85 5.82 -13.55 0.73
CA ILE A 85 4.57 -14.17 0.28
C ILE A 85 3.44 -13.15 0.42
N ALA A 86 2.69 -12.91 -0.66
CA ALA A 86 1.51 -12.06 -0.66
C ALA A 86 0.35 -12.73 0.07
N ALA A 87 -0.58 -11.94 0.63
CA ALA A 87 -1.69 -12.51 1.39
C ALA A 87 -2.52 -13.52 0.56
N ARG A 88 -2.76 -14.69 1.16
CA ARG A 88 -3.39 -15.88 0.54
C ARG A 88 -4.83 -15.68 0.03
N LYS A 89 -5.50 -14.58 0.41
CA LYS A 89 -6.89 -14.23 0.06
C LYS A 89 -6.99 -12.82 -0.52
N ALA A 90 -5.97 -12.37 -1.25
CA ALA A 90 -5.89 -10.98 -1.66
C ALA A 90 -6.69 -10.73 -2.96
N THR A 91 -7.74 -9.92 -2.84
CA THR A 91 -8.39 -9.28 -3.98
C THR A 91 -7.42 -8.24 -4.58
N PRO A 92 -7.51 -7.84 -5.87
CA PRO A 92 -6.56 -6.89 -6.46
C PRO A 92 -6.35 -5.60 -5.66
N ALA A 93 -7.41 -5.09 -5.01
CA ALA A 93 -7.31 -3.92 -4.13
C ALA A 93 -6.46 -4.16 -2.87
N VAL A 94 -6.49 -5.37 -2.29
CA VAL A 94 -5.66 -5.72 -1.12
C VAL A 94 -4.20 -5.87 -1.55
N ILE A 95 -3.94 -6.51 -2.69
CA ILE A 95 -2.60 -6.62 -3.28
C ILE A 95 -2.04 -5.22 -3.55
N PHE A 96 -2.84 -4.35 -4.18
CA PHE A 96 -2.45 -2.97 -4.44
C PHE A 96 -2.07 -2.22 -3.16
N LEU A 97 -2.85 -2.39 -2.10
CA LEU A 97 -2.59 -1.71 -0.84
C LEU A 97 -1.34 -2.24 -0.13
N GLU A 98 -1.06 -3.54 -0.23
CA GLU A 98 0.20 -4.13 0.22
C GLU A 98 1.39 -3.57 -0.59
N LEU A 99 1.29 -3.55 -1.92
CA LEU A 99 2.32 -2.96 -2.80
C LEU A 99 2.56 -1.49 -2.46
N LEU A 100 1.49 -0.72 -2.30
CA LEU A 100 1.56 0.69 -1.95
C LEU A 100 2.24 0.90 -0.59
N ALA A 101 1.87 0.09 0.41
CA ALA A 101 2.49 0.15 1.73
C ALA A 101 3.99 -0.13 1.67
N ILE A 102 4.42 -1.11 0.85
CA ILE A 102 5.84 -1.50 0.69
C ILE A 102 6.63 -0.47 -0.14
N THR A 103 5.99 0.26 -1.05
CA THR A 103 6.68 1.21 -1.95
C THR A 103 6.69 2.63 -1.41
N ILE A 104 5.70 3.02 -0.60
CA ILE A 104 5.71 4.29 0.13
C ILE A 104 6.64 4.22 1.36
N THR A 105 6.91 3.03 1.89
CA THR A 105 7.94 2.86 2.91
C THR A 105 9.29 3.30 2.31
N PRO A 106 9.99 4.29 2.89
CA PRO A 106 11.24 4.76 2.32
C PRO A 106 12.28 3.63 2.34
N PHE A 107 13.19 3.63 1.38
CA PHE A 107 14.23 2.62 1.24
C PHE A 107 13.75 1.19 0.94
N THR A 108 12.47 1.01 0.59
CA THR A 108 11.92 -0.25 0.10
C THR A 108 11.22 -0.08 -1.25
N LEU A 109 11.43 -1.03 -2.16
CA LEU A 109 10.79 -1.04 -3.47
C LEU A 109 10.43 -2.47 -3.87
N VAL A 110 9.23 -2.67 -4.41
CA VAL A 110 8.86 -3.94 -5.04
C VAL A 110 9.33 -3.92 -6.48
N LEU A 111 10.18 -4.88 -6.86
CA LEU A 111 10.67 -5.02 -8.23
C LEU A 111 9.80 -5.93 -9.07
N ASP A 112 9.21 -6.95 -8.46
CA ASP A 112 8.49 -7.98 -9.19
C ASP A 112 7.37 -8.59 -8.35
N LEU A 113 6.28 -8.96 -9.03
CA LEU A 113 5.14 -9.68 -8.49
C LEU A 113 4.88 -10.88 -9.40
N HIS A 114 5.27 -12.06 -8.95
CA HIS A 114 5.13 -13.29 -9.72
C HIS A 114 4.32 -14.35 -8.97
N ARG A 115 3.66 -15.22 -9.74
CA ARG A 115 2.93 -16.37 -9.22
C ARG A 115 3.87 -17.57 -9.17
N VAL A 116 4.04 -18.15 -7.99
CA VAL A 116 4.76 -19.40 -7.81
C VAL A 116 3.76 -20.54 -7.68
N GLU A 117 3.78 -21.43 -8.66
CA GLU A 117 3.06 -22.71 -8.64
C GLU A 117 4.03 -23.79 -8.14
N ARG A 118 3.73 -24.42 -7.01
CA ARG A 118 4.47 -25.60 -6.54
C ARG A 118 3.56 -26.83 -6.65
N PRO A 119 4.06 -27.96 -7.18
CA PRO A 119 3.28 -29.19 -7.22
C PRO A 119 2.84 -29.58 -5.79
N GLY A 120 1.54 -29.82 -5.62
CA GLY A 120 0.92 -30.16 -4.33
C GLY A 120 0.58 -28.98 -3.41
N HIS A 121 0.79 -27.72 -3.82
CA HIS A 121 0.42 -26.53 -3.04
C HIS A 121 -0.46 -25.57 -3.84
N HIS A 122 -1.35 -24.85 -3.16
CA HIS A 122 -2.11 -23.75 -3.78
C HIS A 122 -1.16 -22.68 -4.35
N PRO A 123 -1.45 -22.11 -5.53
CA PRO A 123 -0.63 -21.04 -6.12
C PRO A 123 -0.48 -19.86 -5.16
N GLN A 124 0.75 -19.38 -4.98
CA GLN A 124 1.06 -18.26 -4.11
C GLN A 124 1.64 -17.10 -4.92
N LEU A 125 1.13 -15.89 -4.70
CA LEU A 125 1.76 -14.67 -5.19
C LEU A 125 2.95 -14.31 -4.28
N ARG A 126 4.07 -13.90 -4.88
CA ARG A 126 5.27 -13.44 -4.17
C ARG A 126 5.70 -12.08 -4.67
N TYR A 127 6.09 -11.22 -3.73
CA TYR A 127 6.74 -9.94 -3.99
C TYR A 127 8.25 -10.12 -3.89
N ARG A 128 9.00 -9.63 -4.88
CA ARG A 128 10.44 -9.41 -4.78
C ARG A 128 10.68 -7.99 -4.30
N ILE A 129 11.19 -7.84 -3.08
CA ILE A 129 11.37 -6.56 -2.41
C ILE A 129 12.87 -6.25 -2.31
N HIS A 130 13.27 -5.10 -2.82
CA HIS A 130 14.57 -4.49 -2.51
C HIS A 130 14.43 -3.61 -1.29
N ARG A 131 15.32 -3.79 -0.31
CA ARG A 131 15.39 -2.96 0.89
C ARG A 131 16.82 -2.49 1.11
N LEU A 132 17.01 -1.19 1.36
CA LEU A 132 18.28 -0.68 1.87
C LEU A 132 18.28 -0.79 3.40
N ARG A 133 19.38 -1.29 3.97
CA ARG A 133 19.60 -1.44 5.40
C ARG A 133 20.94 -0.82 5.83
N PRO A 134 21.07 -0.40 7.09
CA PRO A 134 22.35 0.06 7.60
C PRO A 134 23.33 -1.11 7.59
N ALA A 135 24.52 -0.89 7.03
CA ALA A 135 25.59 -1.88 7.08
C ALA A 135 26.07 -2.03 8.54
N PRO A 136 26.37 -3.27 9.00
CA PRO A 136 26.96 -3.47 10.31
C PRO A 136 28.27 -2.69 10.44
N LYS A 137 28.46 -1.95 11.55
CA LYS A 137 29.66 -1.14 11.86
C LYS A 137 30.97 -1.92 11.74
N ALA A 138 30.93 -3.25 11.82
CA ALA A 138 32.07 -4.17 11.65
C ALA A 138 32.68 -4.20 10.22
N LEU A 139 31.95 -3.74 9.21
CA LEU A 139 32.45 -3.63 7.82
C LEU A 139 33.05 -2.24 7.51
N ALA A 140 32.77 -1.23 8.34
CA ALA A 140 33.24 0.15 8.13
C ALA A 140 34.75 0.36 8.38
N GLY A 141 35.45 -0.67 8.87
CA GLY A 141 36.89 -0.61 9.18
C GLY A 141 37.79 -1.46 8.28
N ARG A 142 37.26 -2.05 7.19
CA ARG A 142 38.07 -2.89 6.28
C ARG A 142 38.39 -2.26 4.91
N ASP A 143 37.84 -1.09 4.63
CA ASP A 143 38.06 -0.39 3.35
C ASP A 143 38.79 0.96 3.57
N GLN A 144 39.93 0.93 4.27
CA GLN A 144 40.93 1.99 4.17
C GLN A 144 42.22 1.37 3.59
N PRO A 145 42.67 1.77 2.39
CA PRO A 145 43.94 1.34 1.81
C PRO A 145 45.14 1.94 2.56
#